data_AF-A0A1V5C663-F1
#
_entry.id   AF-A0A1V5C663-F1
#
_cell.length_a   1.000
_cell.length_b   1.000
_cell.length_c   1.000
_cell.angle_alpha   90.00
_cell.angle_beta   90.00
_cell.angle_gamma   90.00
#
_symmetry.space_group_name_H-M   'P 1'
#
loop_
_entity.id
_entity.type
_entity.pdbx_description
1 polymer ?
#
loop_
_entity_poly.entity_id
_entity_poly.type
_entity_poly.pdbx_seq_one_letter_code
_entity_poly.pdbx_strand_id
1 'polypeptide(L)'
;MAYKLPSADAYYPRPNRANHKPNLDLSPDKEYQDIGWSGGKLSDGRPFRVEYWCWEGVSVLTYFMSTKGIENATDNYFRELLVDEGLLTFAKQPTLRAKKVKDASGNEMWSINVAVGDYDELFVKETLFIRHYRQLE
;
A
#
# COMPACT_ATOMS: atom_id res chain seq x y z
N MET A 1 34.78 -11.61 -17.15
CA MET A 1 33.81 -10.50 -17.13
C MET A 1 32.87 -10.71 -15.95
N ALA A 2 32.86 -9.82 -14.96
CA ALA A 2 31.93 -9.92 -13.85
C ALA A 2 30.57 -9.36 -14.28
N TYR A 3 29.53 -10.20 -14.30
CA TYR A 3 28.16 -9.74 -14.50
C TYR A 3 27.79 -8.88 -13.30
N LYS A 4 27.68 -7.57 -13.50
CA LYS A 4 27.17 -6.65 -12.49
C LYS A 4 25.66 -6.90 -12.43
N LEU A 5 25.19 -7.57 -11.37
CA LEU A 5 23.75 -7.65 -11.10
C LEU A 5 23.20 -6.22 -11.12
N PRO A 6 22.07 -5.96 -11.81
CA PRO A 6 21.43 -4.66 -11.73
C PRO A 6 21.23 -4.30 -10.26
N SER A 7 21.47 -3.05 -9.88
CA SER A 7 21.11 -2.57 -8.54
C SER A 7 19.66 -2.97 -8.23
N ALA A 8 19.34 -3.32 -6.98
CA ALA A 8 17.99 -3.78 -6.60
C ALA A 8 16.86 -2.85 -7.10
N ASP A 9 17.14 -1.53 -7.21
CA ASP A 9 16.23 -0.52 -7.78
C ASP A 9 15.86 -0.75 -9.26
N ALA A 10 16.68 -1.49 -10.03
CA ALA A 10 16.42 -1.83 -11.42
C ALA A 10 15.66 -3.16 -11.56
N TYR A 11 15.73 -4.04 -10.56
CA TYR A 11 15.04 -5.33 -10.61
C TYR A 11 13.56 -5.17 -10.25
N TYR A 12 13.27 -4.46 -9.15
CA TYR A 12 11.90 -4.22 -8.69
C TYR A 12 11.35 -2.89 -9.22
N PRO A 13 10.36 -2.90 -10.14
CA PRO A 13 9.75 -1.65 -10.59
C PRO A 13 9.09 -0.91 -9.44
N ARG A 14 9.28 0.41 -9.39
CA ARG A 14 8.58 1.30 -8.46
C ARG A 14 7.10 1.39 -8.85
N PRO A 15 6.15 1.30 -7.89
CA PRO A 15 4.73 1.50 -8.19
C PRO A 15 4.47 2.85 -8.86
N ASN A 16 3.90 2.85 -10.07
CA ASN A 16 3.49 4.06 -10.78
C ASN A 16 1.99 4.34 -10.60
N ARG A 17 1.67 5.37 -9.81
CA ARG A 17 0.31 5.85 -9.53
C ARG A 17 -0.06 7.12 -10.29
N ALA A 18 0.63 7.48 -11.37
CA ALA A 18 0.38 8.72 -12.13
C ALA A 18 -1.06 8.86 -12.66
N ASN A 19 -1.76 7.74 -12.89
CA ASN A 19 -3.15 7.75 -13.34
C ASN A 19 -4.17 7.84 -12.19
N HIS A 20 -3.72 7.73 -10.93
CA HIS A 20 -4.60 7.89 -9.78
C HIS A 20 -4.80 9.38 -9.50
N LYS A 21 -6.06 9.81 -9.55
CA LYS A 21 -6.50 11.15 -9.16
C LYS A 21 -7.22 11.01 -7.81
N PRO A 22 -6.63 11.51 -6.71
CA PRO A 22 -7.24 11.39 -5.40
C PRO A 22 -8.62 12.05 -5.35
N ASN A 23 -9.62 11.36 -4.80
CA ASN A 23 -10.89 11.96 -4.47
C ASN A 23 -10.78 12.70 -3.13
N LEU A 24 -10.63 14.02 -3.20
CA LEU A 24 -10.48 14.88 -2.00
C LEU A 24 -11.82 15.45 -1.51
N ASP A 25 -12.92 15.13 -2.20
CA ASP A 25 -14.25 15.62 -1.84
C ASP A 25 -14.71 15.02 -0.50
N LEU A 26 -15.12 15.91 0.41
CA LEU A 26 -15.56 15.61 1.77
C LEU A 26 -17.09 15.51 1.90
N SER A 27 -17.80 15.66 0.78
CA SER A 27 -19.25 15.69 0.81
C SER A 27 -19.79 14.33 1.31
N PRO A 28 -20.74 14.32 2.27
CA PRO A 28 -21.23 13.08 2.88
C PRO A 28 -21.87 12.07 1.91
N ASP A 29 -22.22 12.50 0.70
CA ASP A 29 -22.79 11.69 -0.37
C ASP A 29 -21.73 10.93 -1.19
N LYS A 30 -20.43 11.17 -0.96
CA LYS A 30 -19.38 10.44 -1.67
C LYS A 30 -19.16 9.08 -1.06
N GLU A 31 -19.04 8.09 -1.94
CA GLU A 31 -18.77 6.72 -1.55
C GLU A 31 -17.44 6.66 -0.79
N TYR A 32 -16.34 7.09 -1.41
CA TYR A 32 -15.00 7.01 -0.81
C TYR A 32 -14.22 8.33 -0.87
N GLN A 33 -13.25 8.48 0.03
CA GLN A 33 -12.34 9.62 0.10
C GLN A 33 -10.88 9.16 0.20
N ASP A 34 -10.00 9.79 -0.57
CA ASP A 34 -8.55 9.64 -0.43
C ASP A 34 -8.00 10.64 0.60
N ILE A 35 -7.25 10.13 1.58
CA ILE A 35 -6.72 10.90 2.71
C ILE A 35 -5.27 11.29 2.46
N GLY A 36 -4.45 10.31 2.09
CA GLY A 36 -3.02 10.55 1.90
C GLY A 36 -2.26 9.36 1.37
N TRP A 37 -0.94 9.48 1.43
CA TRP A 37 -0.05 8.45 0.93
C TRP A 37 1.29 8.44 1.64
N SER A 38 1.97 7.30 1.60
CA SER A 38 3.38 7.23 1.96
C SER A 38 4.11 6.30 1.02
N GLY A 39 5.41 6.14 1.21
CA GLY A 39 6.20 5.24 0.39
C GLY A 39 7.57 5.04 1.00
N GLY A 40 8.22 3.99 0.57
CA GLY A 40 9.50 3.60 1.09
C GLY A 40 10.07 2.43 0.31
N LYS A 41 10.95 1.70 0.97
CA LYS A 41 11.61 0.52 0.43
C LYS A 41 11.60 -0.55 1.50
N LEU A 42 11.22 -1.77 1.13
CA LEU A 42 11.29 -2.94 2.00
C LEU A 42 12.76 -3.36 2.18
N SER A 43 13.02 -4.21 3.17
CA SER A 43 14.36 -4.73 3.48
C SER A 43 14.99 -5.48 2.31
N ASP A 44 14.19 -6.15 1.47
CA ASP A 44 14.63 -6.82 0.23
C ASP A 44 14.99 -5.86 -0.91
N GLY A 45 14.81 -4.55 -0.70
CA GLY A 45 15.06 -3.52 -1.69
C GLY A 45 13.86 -3.19 -2.59
N ARG A 46 12.71 -3.85 -2.43
CA ARG A 46 11.51 -3.56 -3.21
C ARG A 46 10.92 -2.21 -2.81
N PRO A 47 10.75 -1.24 -3.73
CA PRO A 47 10.02 -0.01 -3.45
C PRO A 47 8.53 -0.30 -3.24
N PHE A 48 7.91 0.41 -2.31
CA PHE A 48 6.46 0.35 -2.09
C PHE A 48 5.84 1.75 -2.04
N ARG A 49 4.55 1.78 -2.33
CA ARG A 49 3.64 2.92 -2.16
C ARG A 49 2.51 2.47 -1.24
N VAL A 50 2.07 3.32 -0.35
CA VAL A 50 0.83 3.10 0.40
C VAL A 50 -0.10 4.28 0.19
N GLU A 51 -1.38 4.00 0.01
CA GLU A 51 -2.46 4.99 -0.09
C GLU A 51 -3.41 4.77 1.07
N TYR A 52 -3.75 5.85 1.76
CA TYR A 52 -4.71 5.86 2.86
C TYR A 52 -6.01 6.51 2.38
N TRP A 53 -7.12 5.79 2.51
CA TRP A 53 -8.44 6.21 2.06
C TRP A 53 -9.53 5.65 2.98
N CYS A 54 -10.74 6.17 2.85
CA CYS A 54 -11.91 5.75 3.61
C CYS A 54 -13.08 5.46 2.67
N TRP A 55 -13.87 4.43 2.97
CA TRP A 55 -15.12 4.11 2.26
C TRP A 55 -16.16 3.64 3.28
N GLU A 56 -17.34 4.27 3.26
CA GLU A 56 -18.46 3.95 4.17
C GLU A 56 -18.05 3.85 5.66
N GLY A 57 -17.15 4.72 6.11
CA GLY A 57 -16.67 4.73 7.50
C GLY A 57 -15.54 3.78 7.83
N VAL A 58 -15.09 2.97 6.88
CA VAL A 58 -13.95 2.09 7.05
C VAL A 58 -12.70 2.74 6.48
N SER A 59 -11.69 2.89 7.34
CA SER A 59 -10.35 3.34 6.98
C SER A 59 -9.53 2.20 6.39
N VAL A 60 -8.88 2.41 5.26
CA VAL A 60 -8.14 1.38 4.52
C VAL A 60 -6.76 1.89 4.08
N LEU A 61 -5.73 1.10 4.35
CA LEU A 61 -4.41 1.26 3.73
C LEU A 61 -4.28 0.28 2.58
N THR A 62 -3.99 0.80 1.38
CA THR A 62 -3.65 -0.02 0.22
C THR A 62 -2.17 0.08 -0.09
N TYR A 63 -1.45 -1.02 0.07
CA TYR A 63 -0.04 -1.13 -0.29
C TYR A 63 0.11 -1.62 -1.73
N PHE A 64 1.01 -0.97 -2.46
CA PHE A 64 1.44 -1.34 -3.79
C PHE A 64 2.92 -1.68 -3.80
N MET A 65 3.26 -2.82 -4.38
CA MET A 65 4.65 -3.27 -4.54
C MET A 65 4.75 -4.29 -5.67
N SER A 66 5.94 -4.44 -6.27
CA SER A 66 6.14 -5.36 -7.40
C SER A 66 5.84 -6.82 -7.03
N THR A 67 5.26 -7.57 -7.99
CA THR A 67 5.06 -9.03 -7.83
C THR A 67 6.33 -9.85 -8.00
N LYS A 68 7.42 -9.28 -8.54
CA LYS A 68 8.64 -10.02 -8.88
C LYS A 68 9.24 -10.75 -7.68
N GLY A 69 9.40 -12.06 -7.79
CA GLY A 69 9.92 -12.95 -6.75
C GLY A 69 8.92 -13.32 -5.65
N ILE A 70 7.68 -12.82 -5.72
CA ILE A 70 6.57 -13.11 -4.79
C ILE A 70 5.24 -13.28 -5.55
N GLU A 71 5.29 -13.84 -6.76
CA GLU A 71 4.16 -13.91 -7.68
C GLU A 71 3.03 -14.82 -7.16
N ASN A 72 3.36 -15.76 -6.27
CA ASN A 72 2.42 -16.71 -5.67
C ASN A 72 2.15 -16.40 -4.19
N ALA A 73 2.50 -15.19 -3.72
CA ALA A 73 2.23 -14.76 -2.36
C ALA A 73 0.72 -14.77 -2.06
N THR A 74 0.39 -15.02 -0.79
CA THR A 74 -0.98 -15.10 -0.28
C THR A 74 -1.27 -13.94 0.68
N ASP A 75 -2.52 -13.77 1.08
CA ASP A 75 -2.89 -12.80 2.12
C ASP A 75 -2.08 -13.00 3.42
N ASN A 76 -1.82 -14.25 3.82
CA ASN A 76 -1.03 -14.55 5.01
C ASN A 76 0.44 -14.12 4.85
N TYR A 77 1.03 -14.32 3.67
CA TYR A 77 2.37 -13.82 3.39
C TYR A 77 2.47 -12.30 3.56
N PHE A 78 1.50 -11.54 3.05
CA PHE A 78 1.50 -10.09 3.21
C PHE A 78 1.21 -9.64 4.63
N ARG A 79 0.41 -10.40 5.37
CA ARG A 79 0.19 -10.14 6.79
C ARG A 79 1.51 -10.17 7.56
N GLU A 80 2.31 -11.21 7.36
CA GLU A 80 3.62 -11.36 8.00
C GLU A 80 4.59 -10.28 7.50
N LEU A 81 4.72 -10.13 6.17
CA LEU A 81 5.64 -9.17 5.57
C LEU A 81 5.44 -7.74 6.08
N LEU A 82 4.20 -7.24 6.15
CA LEU A 82 3.94 -5.85 6.56
C LEU A 82 4.27 -5.61 8.04
N VAL A 83 4.18 -6.65 8.88
CA VAL A 83 4.56 -6.59 10.30
C VAL A 83 6.08 -6.67 10.44
N ASP A 84 6.72 -7.60 9.73
CA ASP A 84 8.18 -7.80 9.78
C ASP A 84 8.95 -6.57 9.25
N GLU A 85 8.39 -5.90 8.25
CA GLU A 85 8.91 -4.62 7.71
C GLU A 85 8.57 -3.42 8.59
N GLY A 86 7.88 -3.64 9.71
CA GLY A 86 7.53 -2.60 10.69
C GLY A 86 6.58 -1.53 10.15
N LEU A 87 5.81 -1.83 9.10
CA LEU A 87 4.90 -0.88 8.43
C LEU A 87 3.57 -0.72 9.19
N LEU A 88 3.19 -1.76 9.94
CA LEU A 88 2.00 -1.77 10.78
C LEU A 88 2.13 -2.80 11.90
N THR A 89 1.23 -2.70 12.87
CA THR A 89 1.03 -3.72 13.90
C THR A 89 -0.46 -4.06 14.01
N PHE A 90 -0.76 -5.34 14.19
CA PHE A 90 -2.14 -5.82 14.30
C PHE A 90 -2.60 -5.82 15.76
N ALA A 91 -3.66 -5.06 16.07
CA ALA A 91 -4.31 -5.09 17.38
C ALA A 91 -5.34 -6.23 17.47
N LYS A 92 -5.97 -6.56 16.33
CA LYS A 92 -6.83 -7.74 16.11
C LYS A 92 -6.42 -8.40 14.78
N GLN A 93 -7.06 -9.48 14.35
CA GLN A 93 -6.85 -9.98 12.98
C GLN A 93 -7.66 -9.12 11.99
N PRO A 94 -7.10 -8.11 11.30
CA PRO A 94 -7.88 -7.37 10.32
C PRO A 94 -8.10 -8.22 9.07
N THR A 95 -9.10 -7.80 8.32
CA THR A 95 -9.28 -8.19 6.93
C THR A 95 -8.13 -7.61 6.11
N LEU A 96 -7.33 -8.50 5.53
CA LEU A 96 -6.34 -8.19 4.51
C LEU A 96 -6.74 -8.94 3.23
N ARG A 97 -6.71 -8.23 2.10
CA ARG A 97 -6.93 -8.83 0.78
C ARG A 97 -5.91 -8.33 -0.22
N ALA A 98 -5.15 -9.25 -0.81
CA ALA A 98 -4.19 -8.96 -1.85
C ALA A 98 -4.71 -9.41 -3.22
N LYS A 99 -4.49 -8.59 -4.24
CA LYS A 99 -4.73 -8.95 -5.64
C LYS A 99 -3.66 -8.36 -6.54
N LYS A 100 -3.46 -8.96 -7.71
CA LYS A 100 -2.58 -8.41 -8.74
C LYS A 100 -3.30 -7.36 -9.57
N VAL A 101 -2.61 -6.27 -9.87
CA VAL A 101 -3.08 -5.17 -10.71
C VAL A 101 -1.96 -4.72 -11.65
N LYS A 102 -2.32 -3.98 -12.70
CA LYS A 102 -1.34 -3.25 -13.52
C LYS A 102 -1.30 -1.79 -13.11
N ASP A 103 -0.09 -1.25 -12.96
CA ASP A 103 0.10 0.17 -12.67
C ASP A 103 0.07 1.03 -13.96
N ALA A 104 0.28 2.35 -13.82
CA ALA A 104 0.23 3.26 -14.97
C ALA A 104 1.37 3.05 -15.99
N SER A 105 2.42 2.32 -15.63
CA SER A 105 3.52 1.91 -16.53
C SER A 105 3.33 0.50 -17.09
N GLY A 106 2.22 -0.18 -16.76
CA GLY A 106 1.93 -1.55 -17.19
C GLY A 106 2.64 -2.63 -16.38
N ASN A 107 3.33 -2.27 -15.29
CA ASN A 107 3.99 -3.25 -14.42
C ASN A 107 2.95 -4.01 -13.59
N GLU A 108 3.19 -5.31 -13.39
CA GLU A 108 2.39 -6.10 -12.46
C GLU A 108 2.77 -5.77 -11.01
N MET A 109 1.77 -5.40 -10.23
CA MET A 109 1.90 -4.98 -8.84
C MET A 109 0.92 -5.78 -7.97
N TRP A 110 1.32 -6.06 -6.74
CA TRP A 110 0.37 -6.38 -5.69
C TRP A 110 -0.37 -5.11 -5.26
N SER A 111 -1.68 -5.22 -5.06
CA SER A 111 -2.57 -4.26 -4.40
C SER A 111 -3.10 -4.95 -3.15
N ILE A 112 -2.61 -4.54 -1.99
CA ILE A 112 -2.87 -5.19 -0.71
C ILE A 112 -3.68 -4.24 0.15
N ASN A 113 -4.97 -4.52 0.29
CA ASN A 113 -5.87 -3.72 1.11
C ASN A 113 -5.85 -4.25 2.54
N VAL A 114 -5.66 -3.35 3.49
CA VAL A 114 -5.70 -3.62 4.92
C VAL A 114 -6.73 -2.67 5.55
N ALA A 115 -7.79 -3.23 6.13
CA ALA A 115 -8.72 -2.46 6.94
C ALA A 115 -8.00 -2.01 8.23
N VAL A 116 -7.92 -0.70 8.46
CA VAL A 116 -7.24 -0.10 9.61
C VAL A 116 -8.18 0.00 10.80
N GLY A 117 -9.42 0.38 10.55
CA GLY A 117 -10.44 0.59 11.58
C GLY A 117 -11.74 1.07 10.96
N ASP A 118 -12.77 1.13 11.78
CA ASP A 118 -14.07 1.75 11.47
C ASP A 118 -14.42 2.80 12.53
N TYR A 119 -15.70 3.17 12.62
CA TYR A 119 -16.17 4.15 13.61
C TYR A 119 -16.04 3.67 15.07
N ASP A 120 -16.07 2.37 15.30
CA ASP A 120 -16.13 1.77 16.63
C ASP A 120 -14.75 1.36 17.12
N GLU A 121 -13.89 0.86 16.22
CA GLU A 121 -12.62 0.29 16.61
C GLU A 121 -11.47 0.40 15.61
N LEU A 122 -10.25 0.35 16.17
CA LEU A 122 -8.99 0.27 15.44
C LEU A 122 -8.51 -1.18 15.39
N PHE A 123 -8.36 -1.74 14.19
CA PHE A 123 -7.84 -3.08 13.95
C PHE A 123 -6.30 -3.11 13.84
N VAL A 124 -5.74 -2.02 13.32
CA VAL A 124 -4.32 -1.90 12.97
C VAL A 124 -3.79 -0.58 13.46
N LYS A 125 -2.59 -0.59 14.03
CA LYS A 125 -1.83 0.63 14.29
C LYS A 125 -0.76 0.77 13.23
N GLU A 126 -0.90 1.76 12.36
CA GLU A 126 0.11 2.17 11.40
C GLU A 126 1.29 2.86 12.07
N THR A 127 2.48 2.68 11.50
CA THR A 127 3.73 3.30 11.97
C THR A 127 4.28 4.31 10.96
N LEU A 128 3.63 4.43 9.80
CA LEU A 128 4.07 5.25 8.68
C LEU A 128 3.65 6.70 8.83
N PHE A 129 4.54 7.61 8.45
CA PHE A 129 4.17 9.01 8.25
C PHE A 129 3.36 9.17 6.95
N ILE A 130 2.07 9.48 7.07
CA ILE A 130 1.18 9.68 5.93
C ILE A 130 1.24 11.13 5.41
N ARG A 131 1.72 11.25 4.17
CA ARG A 131 1.55 12.32 3.17
C ARG A 131 0.11 12.76 3.00
N HIS A 132 -0.45 13.66 3.81
CA HIS A 132 -1.83 14.10 3.59
C HIS A 132 -1.95 14.89 2.28
N TYR A 133 -2.89 14.54 1.41
CA TYR A 133 -3.02 15.21 0.09
C TYR A 133 -3.31 16.70 0.22
N ARG A 134 -4.04 17.12 1.26
CA ARG A 134 -4.39 18.53 1.52
C ARG A 134 -3.25 19.41 2.07
N GLN A 135 -2.08 18.84 2.39
CA GLN A 135 -0.92 19.62 2.88
C GLN A 135 0.08 19.97 1.77
N LEU A 136 -0.31 19.79 0.51
CA LEU A 136 0.53 20.06 -0.68
C LEU A 136 0.09 21.32 -1.45
N GLU A 137 -0.71 22.19 -0.82
CA GLU A 137 -1.00 23.56 -1.29
C GLU A 137 0.06 24.55 -0.80
#